data_AF-A0A970ZWX4-F1
#
_entry.id   AF-A0A970ZWX4-F1
#
_cell.length_a   1.000
_cell.length_b   1.000
_cell.length_c   1.000
_cell.angle_alpha   90.00
_cell.angle_beta   90.00
_cell.angle_gamma   90.00
#
_symmetry.space_group_name_H-M   'P 1'
#
loop_
_entity.id
_entity.type
_entity.pdbx_description
1 polymer ?
#
loop_
_entity_poly.entity_id
_entity_poly.type
_entity_poly.pdbx_seq_one_letter_code
_entity_poly.pdbx_strand_id
1 'polypeptide(L)'
;MKRRFPLLLLFFLSAAAARADGVSPVLNLFHADTWLPATIVTAVIILIESLLLRWWLRPIPYWRALALSFLVNAASSCAGSVLLLLFNRTSYFMWDTFSLVVPLFFITLATEVPLLRILPKPHPVTWTRIMLAGLGMNIISYIAVFALEIGLFLAFLSRAESRDQRNLAQWQNPQLLEQFTGTLYGTSTDKGIHHLRIFDPQTQTWTDLINGPSIDPQKWDVEKSLCAFVDWQTKHLNIARLPDFSDLREISTNLFKEPTRTGVDKWQGVVDLALSPDAKLLAILFRTDGAVAYRNKTSYFHLGSICRLIVLDVESGAEIARAPRRASGDLGWLPDSRSVLFTSFEDESLYDVPRSAVRGDISYGTDYARDDRFATRLYAFHLDTGKVAPFAHGHSPALAANARQVLVHDGDTLRFFDPEGRETARLDLPGLWNSPIASPDATLLLAEILRNEPFSSGGVPVLLSPSAPDIRHALPGSFSCRYDWTF
;
A
#
# COMPACT_ATOMS: atom_id res chain seq x y z
N MET A 1 -17.10 -41.94 26.07
CA MET A 1 -16.03 -40.99 25.72
C MET A 1 -15.14 -41.39 24.52
N LYS A 2 -15.42 -42.45 23.73
CA LYS A 2 -14.52 -42.93 22.64
C LYS A 2 -14.75 -42.36 21.22
N ARG A 3 -15.62 -41.34 21.03
CA ARG A 3 -15.98 -40.81 19.69
C ARG A 3 -15.40 -39.43 19.32
N ARG A 4 -14.71 -38.73 20.23
CA ARG A 4 -14.20 -37.36 20.00
C ARG A 4 -12.74 -37.29 19.55
N PHE A 5 -11.97 -38.35 19.76
CA PHE A 5 -10.54 -38.43 19.41
C PHE A 5 -10.25 -38.39 17.89
N PRO A 6 -11.03 -39.06 17.02
CA PRO A 6 -10.79 -39.02 15.57
C PRO A 6 -11.01 -37.62 14.98
N LEU A 7 -12.02 -36.90 15.47
CA LEU A 7 -12.36 -35.54 15.06
C LEU A 7 -11.26 -34.53 15.44
N LEU A 8 -10.69 -34.66 16.64
CA LEU A 8 -9.54 -33.86 17.08
C LEU A 8 -8.28 -34.16 16.25
N LEU A 9 -8.00 -35.44 15.97
CA LEU A 9 -6.86 -35.84 15.14
C LEU A 9 -7.00 -35.33 13.69
N LEU A 10 -8.22 -35.40 13.15
CA LEU A 10 -8.60 -34.82 11.85
C LEU A 10 -8.33 -33.31 11.81
N PHE A 11 -8.64 -32.58 12.89
CA PHE A 11 -8.45 -31.12 12.99
C PHE A 11 -6.98 -30.70 13.06
N PHE A 12 -6.14 -31.46 13.79
CA PHE A 12 -4.70 -31.19 13.88
C PHE A 12 -3.94 -31.54 12.60
N LEU A 13 -4.35 -32.61 11.92
CA LEU A 13 -3.72 -33.03 10.66
C LEU A 13 -4.22 -32.23 9.45
N SER A 14 -5.46 -31.72 9.47
CA SER A 14 -5.95 -30.79 8.44
C SER A 14 -5.18 -29.47 8.45
N ALA A 15 -4.73 -28.99 9.62
CA ALA A 15 -3.87 -27.81 9.71
C ALA A 15 -2.48 -28.06 9.09
N ALA A 16 -1.98 -29.29 9.13
CA ALA A 16 -0.72 -29.68 8.48
C ALA A 16 -0.89 -29.85 6.95
N ALA A 17 -2.01 -30.44 6.50
CA ALA A 17 -2.36 -30.55 5.08
C ALA A 17 -2.65 -29.18 4.43
N ALA A 18 -3.29 -28.27 5.16
CA ALA A 18 -3.57 -26.90 4.71
C ALA A 18 -2.30 -26.05 4.50
N ARG A 19 -1.22 -26.33 5.23
CA ARG A 19 0.11 -25.71 4.98
C ARG A 19 0.83 -26.31 3.77
N ALA A 20 0.36 -27.45 3.28
CA ALA A 20 0.98 -28.25 2.23
C ALA A 20 0.28 -28.08 0.86
N ASP A 21 -1.01 -27.77 0.84
CA ASP A 21 -1.77 -27.43 -0.37
C ASP A 21 -1.67 -25.94 -0.70
N GLY A 22 -0.78 -25.60 -1.64
CA GLY A 22 -0.71 -24.27 -2.25
C GLY A 22 -1.85 -23.98 -3.25
N VAL A 23 -3.02 -24.58 -3.05
CA VAL A 23 -4.11 -24.72 -4.02
C VAL A 23 -4.97 -23.46 -4.18
N SER A 24 -4.94 -22.55 -3.23
CA SER A 24 -5.79 -21.36 -3.27
C SER A 24 -5.00 -20.11 -3.65
N PRO A 25 -4.97 -19.72 -4.93
CA PRO A 25 -4.37 -18.45 -5.34
C PRO A 25 -5.05 -17.24 -4.68
N VAL A 26 -6.34 -17.34 -4.33
CA VAL A 26 -7.08 -16.26 -3.64
C VAL A 26 -6.69 -16.20 -2.16
N LEU A 27 -6.50 -17.34 -1.48
CA LEU A 27 -6.00 -17.32 -0.09
C LEU A 27 -4.51 -16.99 -0.02
N ASN A 28 -3.72 -17.24 -1.06
CA ASN A 28 -2.32 -16.80 -1.14
C ASN A 28 -2.14 -15.27 -1.26
N LEU A 29 -3.22 -14.50 -1.51
CA LEU A 29 -3.21 -13.04 -1.31
C LEU A 29 -3.07 -12.65 0.17
N PHE A 30 -3.28 -13.60 1.08
CA PHE A 30 -3.23 -13.39 2.51
C PHE A 30 -2.04 -14.19 3.10
N HIS A 31 -1.22 -13.50 3.90
CA HIS A 31 0.09 -13.95 4.41
C HIS A 31 -0.03 -15.07 5.47
N ALA A 32 1.00 -15.28 6.31
CA ALA A 32 1.11 -16.33 7.34
C ALA A 32 -0.12 -16.54 8.28
N ASP A 33 -1.10 -15.64 8.24
CA ASP A 33 -2.37 -15.66 8.96
C ASP A 33 -3.51 -16.45 8.28
N THR A 34 -3.25 -17.08 7.12
CA THR A 34 -4.27 -17.82 6.33
C THR A 34 -4.50 -19.27 6.71
N TRP A 35 -3.80 -19.76 7.73
CA TRP A 35 -3.91 -21.15 8.17
C TRP A 35 -5.35 -21.53 8.52
N LEU A 36 -6.14 -20.61 9.10
CA LEU A 36 -7.51 -20.87 9.49
C LEU A 36 -8.45 -20.98 8.27
N PRO A 37 -8.50 -20.01 7.34
CA PRO A 37 -9.20 -20.17 6.07
C PRO A 37 -8.81 -21.44 5.30
N ALA A 38 -7.52 -21.73 5.16
CA ALA A 38 -7.05 -22.92 4.46
C ALA A 38 -7.54 -24.21 5.14
N THR A 39 -7.51 -24.26 6.47
CA THR A 39 -8.04 -25.41 7.24
C THR A 39 -9.54 -25.61 7.02
N ILE A 40 -10.33 -24.52 6.94
CA ILE A 40 -11.77 -24.57 6.67
C ILE A 40 -12.01 -25.14 5.26
N VAL A 41 -11.28 -24.66 4.25
CA VAL A 41 -11.40 -25.15 2.87
C VAL A 41 -11.04 -26.63 2.76
N THR A 42 -9.92 -27.06 3.34
CA THR A 42 -9.52 -28.49 3.36
C THR A 42 -10.58 -29.37 4.04
N ALA A 43 -11.17 -28.90 5.13
CA ALA A 43 -12.25 -29.65 5.80
C ALA A 43 -13.48 -29.80 4.91
N VAL A 44 -13.86 -28.76 4.15
CA VAL A 44 -14.98 -28.82 3.19
C VAL A 44 -14.69 -29.82 2.05
N ILE A 45 -13.47 -29.80 1.49
CA ILE A 45 -13.03 -30.76 0.47
C ILE A 45 -13.24 -32.19 0.95
N ILE A 46 -12.69 -32.51 2.13
CA ILE A 46 -12.78 -33.84 2.73
C ILE A 46 -14.25 -34.25 2.91
N LEU A 47 -15.11 -33.36 3.39
CA LEU A 47 -16.53 -33.66 3.58
C LEU A 47 -17.26 -33.96 2.26
N ILE A 48 -17.01 -33.16 1.22
CA ILE A 48 -17.61 -33.33 -0.11
C ILE A 48 -17.13 -34.64 -0.74
N GLU A 49 -15.83 -34.88 -0.74
CA GLU A 49 -15.25 -36.10 -1.31
C GLU A 49 -15.70 -37.34 -0.56
N SER A 50 -15.88 -37.27 0.76
CA SER A 50 -16.46 -38.36 1.54
C SER A 50 -17.88 -38.73 1.09
N LEU A 51 -18.70 -37.74 0.72
CA LEU A 51 -20.04 -37.97 0.16
C LEU A 51 -19.95 -38.57 -1.25
N LEU A 52 -19.04 -38.07 -2.09
CA LEU A 52 -18.82 -38.57 -3.45
C LEU A 52 -18.29 -40.01 -3.45
N LEU A 53 -17.31 -40.35 -2.61
CA LEU A 53 -16.81 -41.71 -2.40
C LEU A 53 -17.92 -42.65 -1.98
N ARG A 54 -18.75 -42.20 -1.02
CA ARG A 54 -19.89 -42.99 -0.57
C ARG A 54 -20.88 -43.21 -1.69
N TRP A 55 -21.05 -42.27 -2.62
CA TRP A 55 -21.95 -42.39 -3.75
C TRP A 55 -21.40 -43.30 -4.86
N TRP A 56 -20.11 -43.18 -5.19
CA TRP A 56 -19.49 -43.89 -6.31
C TRP A 56 -18.95 -45.29 -5.96
N LEU A 57 -18.53 -45.52 -4.72
CA LEU A 57 -17.97 -46.80 -4.28
C LEU A 57 -18.96 -47.66 -3.48
N ARG A 58 -20.26 -47.32 -3.46
CA ARG A 58 -21.31 -48.02 -2.68
C ARG A 58 -21.15 -49.55 -2.69
N PRO A 59 -21.39 -50.25 -1.57
CA PRO A 59 -21.82 -49.74 -0.26
C PRO A 59 -20.66 -49.53 0.73
N ILE A 60 -20.27 -48.27 1.01
CA ILE A 60 -19.28 -47.92 2.04
C ILE A 60 -19.97 -47.06 3.13
N PRO A 61 -19.79 -47.36 4.43
CA PRO A 61 -20.33 -46.52 5.51
C PRO A 61 -19.62 -45.16 5.57
N TYR A 62 -20.34 -44.10 5.93
CA TYR A 62 -19.83 -42.72 5.87
C TYR A 62 -18.51 -42.50 6.62
N TRP A 63 -18.33 -43.10 7.79
CA TRP A 63 -17.07 -42.97 8.55
C TRP A 63 -15.86 -43.57 7.81
N ARG A 64 -16.05 -44.62 7.00
CA ARG A 64 -14.99 -45.20 6.16
C ARG A 64 -14.71 -44.32 4.95
N ALA A 65 -15.75 -43.75 4.34
CA ALA A 65 -15.57 -42.79 3.25
C ALA A 65 -14.82 -41.53 3.73
N LEU A 66 -15.11 -41.07 4.97
CA LEU A 66 -14.41 -39.97 5.63
C LEU A 66 -12.93 -40.28 5.89
N ALA A 67 -12.63 -41.45 6.45
CA ALA A 67 -11.25 -41.88 6.64
C ALA A 67 -10.49 -42.02 5.32
N LEU A 68 -11.14 -42.55 4.28
CA LEU A 68 -10.54 -42.73 2.95
C LEU A 68 -10.25 -41.38 2.29
N SER A 69 -11.22 -40.46 2.27
CA SER A 69 -11.04 -39.11 1.72
C SER A 69 -9.92 -38.37 2.45
N PHE A 70 -9.89 -38.42 3.77
CA PHE A 70 -8.84 -37.80 4.56
C PHE A 70 -7.44 -38.34 4.21
N LEU A 71 -7.27 -39.66 4.12
CA LEU A 71 -5.98 -40.27 3.77
C LEU A 71 -5.52 -39.91 2.35
N VAL A 72 -6.46 -39.85 1.41
CA VAL A 72 -6.20 -39.44 0.03
C VAL A 72 -5.73 -37.98 -0.02
N ASN A 73 -6.46 -37.07 0.63
CA ASN A 73 -6.08 -35.65 0.72
C ASN A 73 -4.71 -35.47 1.39
N ALA A 74 -4.48 -36.13 2.54
CA ALA A 74 -3.20 -36.02 3.24
C ALA A 74 -2.01 -36.50 2.38
N ALA A 75 -2.20 -37.55 1.59
CA ALA A 75 -1.16 -38.04 0.68
C ALA A 75 -0.96 -37.11 -0.52
N SER A 76 -2.03 -36.54 -1.09
CA SER A 76 -1.95 -35.55 -2.15
C SER A 76 -1.27 -34.27 -1.69
N SER A 77 -1.59 -33.74 -0.52
CA SER A 77 -0.93 -32.54 0.02
C SER A 77 0.57 -32.82 0.29
N CYS A 78 0.94 -34.02 0.77
CA CYS A 78 2.34 -34.41 0.91
C CYS A 78 3.07 -34.41 -0.44
N ALA A 79 2.46 -34.98 -1.48
CA ALA A 79 3.03 -35.00 -2.83
C ALA A 79 3.13 -33.59 -3.43
N GLY A 80 2.11 -32.77 -3.22
CA GLY A 80 2.11 -31.34 -3.56
C GLY A 80 3.27 -30.61 -2.90
N SER A 81 3.46 -30.77 -1.59
CA SER A 81 4.59 -30.16 -0.86
C SER A 81 5.96 -30.55 -1.40
N VAL A 82 6.16 -31.82 -1.78
CA VAL A 82 7.41 -32.27 -2.39
C VAL A 82 7.63 -31.62 -3.74
N LEU A 83 6.60 -31.52 -4.58
CA LEU A 83 6.67 -30.82 -5.86
C LEU A 83 6.99 -29.34 -5.65
N LEU A 84 6.31 -28.68 -4.70
CA LEU A 84 6.54 -27.28 -4.36
C LEU A 84 7.99 -27.06 -3.89
N LEU A 85 8.55 -27.94 -3.06
CA LEU A 85 9.96 -27.89 -2.64
C LEU A 85 10.93 -28.05 -3.84
N LEU A 86 10.60 -28.93 -4.80
CA LEU A 86 11.40 -29.15 -5.99
C LEU A 86 11.33 -27.97 -6.98
N PHE A 87 10.19 -27.28 -7.06
CA PHE A 87 9.96 -26.14 -7.95
C PHE A 87 10.14 -24.75 -7.30
N ASN A 88 10.46 -24.68 -5.99
CA ASN A 88 10.63 -23.44 -5.21
C ASN A 88 11.76 -22.50 -5.70
N ARG A 89 12.47 -22.87 -6.77
CA ARG A 89 13.50 -22.01 -7.42
C ARG A 89 12.96 -21.13 -8.54
N THR A 90 11.71 -21.33 -8.95
CA THR A 90 11.03 -20.49 -9.95
C THR A 90 9.86 -19.78 -9.29
N SER A 91 9.83 -18.46 -9.38
CA SER A 91 8.88 -17.57 -8.71
C SER A 91 7.44 -18.07 -8.80
N TYR A 92 6.84 -18.33 -7.63
CA TYR A 92 5.45 -18.78 -7.45
C TYR A 92 4.40 -17.87 -8.12
N PHE A 93 4.76 -16.61 -8.41
CA PHE A 93 3.88 -15.61 -8.99
C PHE A 93 3.61 -15.76 -10.50
N MET A 94 4.32 -16.65 -11.21
CA MET A 94 4.16 -16.83 -12.67
C MET A 94 3.29 -18.03 -13.08
N TRP A 95 2.72 -18.74 -12.12
CA TRP A 95 1.81 -19.85 -12.41
C TRP A 95 0.38 -19.31 -12.43
N ASP A 96 -0.08 -18.85 -13.60
CA ASP A 96 -1.49 -18.52 -13.86
C ASP A 96 -2.39 -19.65 -13.32
N THR A 97 -3.63 -19.36 -12.89
CA THR A 97 -4.57 -20.34 -12.30
C THR A 97 -4.72 -21.63 -13.13
N PHE A 98 -4.51 -21.58 -14.44
CA PHE A 98 -4.50 -22.73 -15.37
C PHE A 98 -3.31 -23.69 -15.19
N SER A 99 -2.19 -23.19 -14.69
CA SER A 99 -0.93 -23.91 -14.59
C SER A 99 -0.83 -24.76 -13.31
N LEU A 100 -1.73 -24.55 -12.32
CA LEU A 100 -1.93 -25.45 -11.17
C LEU A 100 -2.76 -26.70 -11.52
N VAL A 101 -3.64 -26.62 -12.54
CA VAL A 101 -4.51 -27.73 -12.96
C VAL A 101 -3.71 -28.94 -13.44
N VAL A 102 -2.60 -28.69 -14.15
CA VAL A 102 -1.75 -29.76 -14.72
C VAL A 102 -1.00 -30.53 -13.63
N PRO A 103 -0.27 -29.89 -12.70
CA PRO A 103 0.30 -30.56 -11.53
C PRO A 103 -0.74 -31.32 -10.70
N LEU A 104 -1.90 -30.72 -10.43
CA LEU A 104 -2.98 -31.36 -9.67
C LEU A 104 -3.49 -32.62 -10.38
N PHE A 105 -3.68 -32.58 -11.70
CA PHE A 105 -4.04 -33.76 -12.49
C PHE A 105 -3.02 -34.90 -12.36
N PHE A 106 -1.72 -34.58 -12.41
CA PHE A 106 -0.67 -35.58 -12.24
C PHE A 106 -0.60 -36.13 -10.80
N ILE A 107 -0.82 -35.29 -9.79
CA ILE A 107 -0.95 -35.73 -8.40
C ILE A 107 -2.11 -36.72 -8.28
N THR A 108 -3.31 -36.36 -8.74
CA THR A 108 -4.48 -37.26 -8.75
C THR A 108 -4.19 -38.62 -9.35
N LEU A 109 -3.46 -38.64 -10.49
CA LEU A 109 -3.17 -39.87 -11.21
C LEU A 109 -2.07 -40.72 -10.53
N ALA A 110 -1.10 -40.07 -9.88
CA ALA A 110 0.06 -40.72 -9.25
C ALA A 110 -0.17 -41.10 -7.78
N THR A 111 -1.06 -40.41 -7.06
CA THR A 111 -1.31 -40.65 -5.62
C THR A 111 -2.72 -41.14 -5.37
N GLU A 112 -3.73 -40.39 -5.78
CA GLU A 112 -5.10 -40.60 -5.35
C GLU A 112 -5.73 -41.85 -5.97
N VAL A 113 -5.62 -42.01 -7.29
CA VAL A 113 -6.13 -43.20 -7.99
C VAL A 113 -5.47 -44.50 -7.47
N PRO A 114 -4.14 -44.57 -7.30
CA PRO A 114 -3.48 -45.72 -6.68
C PRO A 114 -3.89 -45.97 -5.23
N LEU A 115 -4.01 -44.93 -4.40
CA LEU A 115 -4.43 -45.06 -3.00
C LEU A 115 -5.86 -45.56 -2.90
N LEU A 116 -6.77 -45.02 -3.71
CA LEU A 116 -8.12 -45.51 -3.83
C LEU A 116 -8.14 -46.97 -4.28
N ARG A 117 -7.16 -47.48 -5.02
CA ARG A 117 -7.08 -48.92 -5.38
C ARG A 117 -6.66 -49.79 -4.21
N ILE A 118 -5.62 -49.39 -3.47
CA ILE A 118 -4.93 -50.22 -2.48
C ILE A 118 -5.65 -50.21 -1.12
N LEU A 119 -6.30 -49.10 -0.77
CA LEU A 119 -6.96 -48.97 0.52
C LEU A 119 -8.12 -49.96 0.66
N PRO A 120 -8.28 -50.60 1.84
CA PRO A 120 -9.21 -51.70 2.03
C PRO A 120 -10.66 -51.27 1.84
N LYS A 121 -11.38 -52.01 0.99
CA LYS A 121 -12.80 -51.80 0.70
C LYS A 121 -13.61 -53.02 1.11
N PRO A 122 -14.88 -52.83 1.52
CA PRO A 122 -15.75 -53.95 1.85
C PRO A 122 -16.03 -54.86 0.64
N HIS A 123 -15.88 -54.35 -0.59
CA HIS A 123 -16.09 -55.11 -1.82
C HIS A 123 -15.08 -54.70 -2.91
N PRO A 124 -14.71 -55.61 -3.83
CA PRO A 124 -13.88 -55.28 -4.99
C PRO A 124 -14.59 -54.28 -5.90
N VAL A 125 -13.86 -53.25 -6.35
CA VAL A 125 -14.37 -52.17 -7.21
C VAL A 125 -13.63 -52.20 -8.54
N THR A 126 -14.36 -52.02 -9.65
CA THR A 126 -13.77 -52.01 -10.99
C THR A 126 -12.82 -50.83 -11.20
N TRP A 127 -11.83 -51.01 -12.08
CA TRP A 127 -10.87 -49.97 -12.43
C TRP A 127 -11.54 -48.69 -12.94
N THR A 128 -12.56 -48.83 -13.78
CA THR A 128 -13.35 -47.70 -14.30
C THR A 128 -13.99 -46.88 -13.19
N ARG A 129 -14.53 -47.53 -12.15
CA ARG A 129 -15.15 -46.84 -11.00
C ARG A 129 -14.10 -46.16 -10.10
N ILE A 130 -12.90 -46.72 -9.98
CA ILE A 130 -11.79 -46.10 -9.24
C ILE A 130 -11.28 -44.85 -9.98
N MET A 131 -11.11 -44.95 -11.30
CA MET A 131 -10.70 -43.82 -12.15
C MET A 131 -11.74 -42.69 -12.13
N LEU A 132 -13.03 -43.02 -12.31
CA LEU A 132 -14.12 -42.06 -12.21
C LEU A 132 -14.19 -41.42 -10.82
N ALA A 133 -13.94 -42.19 -9.75
CA ALA A 133 -13.91 -41.65 -8.41
C ALA A 133 -12.74 -40.69 -8.20
N GLY A 134 -11.50 -41.08 -8.54
CA GLY A 134 -10.32 -40.21 -8.34
C GLY A 134 -10.38 -38.91 -9.16
N LEU A 135 -10.70 -39.00 -10.45
CA LEU A 135 -10.80 -37.83 -11.32
C LEU A 135 -12.03 -36.98 -11.03
N GLY A 136 -13.19 -37.62 -10.82
CA GLY A 136 -14.43 -36.93 -10.55
C GLY A 136 -14.43 -36.23 -9.19
N MET A 137 -13.76 -36.79 -8.18
CA MET A 137 -13.71 -36.18 -6.84
C MET A 137 -12.97 -34.87 -6.91
N ASN A 138 -11.78 -34.86 -7.52
CA ASN A 138 -11.01 -33.64 -7.72
C ASN A 138 -11.82 -32.59 -8.47
N ILE A 139 -12.38 -32.92 -9.64
CA ILE A 139 -13.11 -31.93 -10.44
C ILE A 139 -14.27 -31.32 -9.64
N ILE A 140 -15.06 -32.14 -8.94
CA ILE A 140 -16.22 -31.66 -8.18
C ILE A 140 -15.79 -30.93 -6.90
N SER A 141 -14.76 -31.40 -6.20
CA SER A 141 -14.23 -30.75 -5.00
C SER A 141 -13.60 -29.39 -5.34
N TYR A 142 -12.85 -29.27 -6.43
CA TYR A 142 -12.33 -27.99 -6.92
C TYR A 142 -13.42 -27.01 -7.36
N ILE A 143 -14.47 -27.46 -8.07
CA ILE A 143 -15.60 -26.59 -8.42
C ILE A 143 -16.29 -26.07 -7.14
N ALA A 144 -16.47 -26.94 -6.14
CA ALA A 144 -17.08 -26.54 -4.88
C ALA A 144 -16.19 -25.59 -4.06
N VAL A 145 -14.87 -25.80 -4.05
CA VAL A 145 -13.89 -24.90 -3.43
C VAL A 145 -13.90 -23.56 -4.12
N PHE A 146 -13.86 -23.53 -5.46
CA PHE A 146 -13.93 -22.29 -6.23
C PHE A 146 -15.22 -21.50 -5.94
N ALA A 147 -16.37 -22.19 -5.89
CA ALA A 147 -17.63 -21.56 -5.51
C ALA A 147 -17.63 -21.07 -4.06
N LEU A 148 -17.02 -21.81 -3.12
CA LEU A 148 -16.86 -21.40 -1.73
C LEU A 148 -15.94 -20.18 -1.60
N GLU A 149 -14.81 -20.15 -2.32
CA GLU A 149 -13.86 -19.04 -2.32
C GLU A 149 -14.51 -17.77 -2.88
N ILE A 150 -15.25 -17.88 -3.99
CA ILE A 150 -16.05 -16.77 -4.51
C ILE A 150 -17.08 -16.34 -3.47
N GLY A 151 -17.80 -17.27 -2.85
CA GLY A 151 -18.79 -16.96 -1.82
C GLY A 151 -18.19 -16.25 -0.61
N LEU A 152 -17.03 -16.70 -0.14
CA LEU A 152 -16.28 -16.09 0.96
C LEU A 152 -15.75 -14.72 0.57
N PHE A 153 -15.24 -14.57 -0.66
CA PHE A 153 -14.77 -13.30 -1.19
C PHE A 153 -15.91 -12.28 -1.26
N LEU A 154 -17.06 -12.66 -1.83
CA LEU A 154 -18.26 -11.80 -1.88
C LEU A 154 -18.78 -11.47 -0.49
N ALA A 155 -18.78 -12.43 0.44
CA ALA A 155 -19.17 -12.19 1.83
C ALA A 155 -18.19 -11.24 2.55
N PHE A 156 -16.88 -11.34 2.25
CA PHE A 156 -15.87 -10.42 2.75
C PHE A 156 -16.08 -9.01 2.21
N LEU A 157 -16.29 -8.85 0.90
CA LEU A 157 -16.60 -7.56 0.27
C LEU A 157 -17.84 -6.92 0.92
N SER A 158 -18.94 -7.67 1.03
CA SER A 158 -20.18 -7.17 1.66
C SER A 158 -19.98 -6.78 3.13
N ARG A 159 -19.20 -7.57 3.89
CA ARG A 159 -18.85 -7.24 5.27
C ARG A 159 -17.99 -5.98 5.37
N ALA A 160 -17.03 -5.81 4.46
CA ALA A 160 -16.14 -4.66 4.40
C ALA A 160 -16.93 -3.39 4.08
N GLU A 161 -17.77 -3.41 3.03
CA GLU A 161 -18.67 -2.32 2.67
C GLU A 161 -19.59 -1.93 3.84
N SER A 162 -20.21 -2.91 4.50
CA SER A 162 -21.05 -2.68 5.68
C SER A 162 -20.29 -2.05 6.86
N ARG A 163 -18.98 -2.30 6.99
CA ARG A 163 -18.16 -1.63 8.01
C ARG A 163 -17.85 -0.19 7.61
N ASP A 164 -17.50 0.04 6.35
CA ASP A 164 -17.23 1.39 5.85
C ASP A 164 -18.47 2.29 5.96
N GLN A 165 -19.65 1.79 5.60
CA GLN A 165 -20.92 2.51 5.79
C GLN A 165 -21.20 2.84 7.27
N ARG A 166 -20.90 1.91 8.19
CA ARG A 166 -21.04 2.17 9.64
C ARG A 166 -20.06 3.21 10.13
N ASN A 167 -18.81 3.15 9.69
CA ASN A 167 -17.78 4.14 10.02
C ASN A 167 -18.21 5.52 9.53
N LEU A 168 -18.64 5.65 8.27
CA LEU A 168 -19.12 6.91 7.70
C LEU A 168 -20.34 7.48 8.44
N ALA A 169 -21.24 6.62 8.90
CA ALA A 169 -22.39 7.04 9.71
C ALA A 169 -21.99 7.49 11.12
N GLN A 170 -20.91 6.93 11.69
CA GLN A 170 -20.37 7.33 13.00
C GLN A 170 -19.48 8.57 12.92
N TRP A 171 -18.80 8.77 11.80
CA TRP A 171 -17.90 9.91 11.57
C TRP A 171 -18.69 11.13 11.11
N GLN A 172 -19.68 11.54 11.88
CA GLN A 172 -20.56 12.68 11.61
C GLN A 172 -20.58 13.62 12.81
N ASN A 173 -19.44 14.29 13.07
CA ASN A 173 -19.28 15.24 14.18
C ASN A 173 -19.08 16.67 13.67
N PRO A 174 -20.15 17.40 13.30
CA PRO A 174 -20.05 18.72 12.69
C PRO A 174 -19.42 19.78 13.61
N GLN A 175 -19.33 19.54 14.93
CA GLN A 175 -18.64 20.45 15.86
C GLN A 175 -17.14 20.61 15.54
N LEU A 176 -16.55 19.67 14.79
CA LEU A 176 -15.18 19.82 14.30
C LEU A 176 -15.08 20.90 13.21
N LEU A 177 -16.13 21.12 12.42
CA LEU A 177 -16.16 22.18 11.40
C LEU A 177 -16.24 23.58 12.02
N GLU A 178 -16.77 23.70 13.24
CA GLU A 178 -16.79 24.98 13.98
C GLU A 178 -15.39 25.43 14.41
N GLN A 179 -14.43 24.51 14.46
CA GLN A 179 -13.01 24.77 14.79
C GLN A 179 -12.15 24.98 13.54
N PHE A 180 -12.76 24.98 12.36
CA PHE A 180 -12.03 25.04 11.10
C PHE A 180 -11.36 26.41 10.91
N THR A 181 -10.03 26.41 10.74
CA THR A 181 -9.24 27.61 10.49
C THR A 181 -8.46 27.50 9.19
N GLY A 182 -8.20 28.62 8.51
CA GLY A 182 -7.51 28.63 7.22
C GLY A 182 -8.35 28.08 6.06
N THR A 183 -7.68 27.67 5.00
CA THR A 183 -8.26 27.17 3.75
C THR A 183 -7.70 25.80 3.43
N LEU A 184 -8.58 24.80 3.26
CA LEU A 184 -8.20 23.46 2.85
C LEU A 184 -8.33 23.30 1.34
N TYR A 185 -7.22 22.91 0.74
CA TYR A 185 -7.09 22.61 -0.68
C TYR A 185 -7.01 21.11 -0.91
N GLY A 186 -7.47 20.70 -2.08
CA GLY A 186 -7.26 19.37 -2.62
C GLY A 186 -7.37 19.41 -4.14
N THR A 187 -7.40 18.23 -4.75
CA THR A 187 -7.56 18.09 -6.21
C THR A 187 -8.79 17.26 -6.58
N SER A 188 -9.45 17.66 -7.67
CA SER A 188 -10.47 16.88 -8.37
C SER A 188 -9.93 16.43 -9.73
N THR A 189 -10.62 15.47 -10.35
CA THR A 189 -10.35 15.07 -11.74
C THR A 189 -11.67 15.05 -12.50
N ASP A 190 -11.78 15.88 -13.54
CA ASP A 190 -12.90 15.85 -14.50
C ASP A 190 -12.36 15.62 -15.91
N LYS A 191 -12.82 14.56 -16.58
CA LYS A 191 -12.42 14.19 -17.96
C LYS A 191 -10.90 14.17 -18.21
N GLY A 192 -10.11 13.79 -17.19
CA GLY A 192 -8.65 13.74 -17.27
C GLY A 192 -7.95 15.10 -17.09
N ILE A 193 -8.69 16.16 -16.76
CA ILE A 193 -8.17 17.44 -16.30
C ILE A 193 -8.24 17.44 -14.77
N HIS A 194 -7.15 17.86 -14.15
CA HIS A 194 -7.02 17.90 -12.70
C HIS A 194 -7.12 19.35 -12.23
N HIS A 195 -8.12 19.65 -11.41
CA HIS A 195 -8.36 21.00 -10.90
C HIS A 195 -7.97 21.08 -9.42
N LEU A 196 -7.43 22.24 -9.03
CA LEU A 196 -7.36 22.61 -7.62
C LEU A 196 -8.79 22.89 -7.14
N ARG A 197 -9.11 22.48 -5.92
CA ARG A 197 -10.42 22.73 -5.30
C ARG A 197 -10.27 23.18 -3.86
N ILE A 198 -11.24 23.94 -3.39
CA ILE A 198 -11.30 24.49 -2.03
C ILE A 198 -12.49 23.88 -1.31
N PHE A 199 -12.29 23.50 -0.05
CA PHE A 199 -13.36 23.05 0.83
C PHE A 199 -13.98 24.21 1.60
N ASP A 200 -15.30 24.33 1.55
CA ASP A 200 -16.08 25.24 2.39
C ASP A 200 -16.65 24.48 3.61
N PRO A 201 -16.19 24.77 4.84
CA PRO A 201 -16.66 24.09 6.04
C PRO A 201 -18.11 24.42 6.41
N GLN A 202 -18.67 25.55 5.96
CA GLN A 202 -20.05 25.94 6.29
C GLN A 202 -21.07 25.15 5.47
N THR A 203 -20.82 25.05 4.16
CA THR A 203 -21.69 24.28 3.25
C THR A 203 -21.29 22.82 3.14
N GLN A 204 -20.11 22.45 3.62
CA GLN A 204 -19.49 21.13 3.44
C GLN A 204 -19.39 20.76 1.96
N THR A 205 -18.97 21.71 1.12
CA THR A 205 -18.85 21.48 -0.32
C THR A 205 -17.44 21.77 -0.81
N TRP A 206 -17.04 21.05 -1.85
CA TRP A 206 -15.83 21.34 -2.59
C TRP A 206 -16.18 22.19 -3.81
N THR A 207 -15.43 23.26 -4.02
CA THR A 207 -15.56 24.12 -5.21
C THR A 207 -14.27 24.05 -6.03
N ASP A 208 -14.39 23.63 -7.29
CA ASP A 208 -13.27 23.54 -8.21
C ASP A 208 -12.88 24.92 -8.75
N LEU A 209 -11.57 25.21 -8.78
CA LEU A 209 -11.00 26.41 -9.38
C LEU A 209 -10.79 26.18 -10.89
N ILE A 210 -11.88 26.28 -11.64
CA ILE A 210 -11.95 25.87 -13.06
C ILE A 210 -11.21 26.77 -14.05
N ASN A 211 -10.80 27.98 -13.64
CA ASN A 211 -10.08 28.92 -14.51
C ASN A 211 -8.58 28.61 -14.62
N GLY A 212 -8.09 27.61 -13.88
CA GLY A 212 -6.68 27.22 -13.84
C GLY A 212 -6.26 26.16 -14.86
N PRO A 213 -4.94 26.00 -15.05
CA PRO A 213 -4.38 24.89 -15.82
C PRO A 213 -4.61 23.54 -15.12
N SER A 214 -4.38 22.45 -15.85
CA SER A 214 -4.44 21.11 -15.28
C SER A 214 -3.22 20.88 -14.39
N ILE A 215 -3.39 20.74 -13.08
CA ILE A 215 -2.27 20.55 -12.15
C ILE A 215 -1.92 19.07 -11.98
N ASP A 216 -0.64 18.73 -11.82
CA ASP A 216 -0.26 17.36 -11.42
C ASP A 216 -0.74 17.14 -9.98
N PRO A 217 -1.64 16.17 -9.72
CA PRO A 217 -2.36 16.09 -8.45
C PRO A 217 -1.48 15.75 -7.25
N GLN A 218 -0.22 15.38 -7.47
CA GLN A 218 0.77 15.08 -6.42
C GLN A 218 1.79 16.22 -6.21
N LYS A 219 1.91 17.15 -7.16
CA LYS A 219 3.03 18.10 -7.23
C LYS A 219 2.53 19.54 -7.30
N TRP A 220 1.94 19.96 -6.20
CA TRP A 220 1.45 21.32 -6.02
C TRP A 220 1.46 21.65 -4.53
N ASP A 221 1.52 22.93 -4.23
CA ASP A 221 1.51 23.46 -2.87
C ASP A 221 0.94 24.88 -2.90
N VAL A 222 0.22 25.25 -1.87
CA VAL A 222 -0.45 26.55 -1.75
C VAL A 222 -0.06 27.20 -0.44
N GLU A 223 0.51 28.39 -0.52
CA GLU A 223 0.76 29.20 0.66
C GLU A 223 0.24 30.62 0.41
N LYS A 224 -0.60 31.09 1.34
CA LYS A 224 -1.33 32.36 1.23
C LYS A 224 -2.17 32.43 -0.05
N SER A 225 -1.72 33.19 -1.04
CA SER A 225 -2.39 33.37 -2.34
C SER A 225 -1.55 32.86 -3.51
N LEU A 226 -0.45 32.15 -3.26
CA LEU A 226 0.39 31.58 -4.30
C LEU A 226 0.18 30.08 -4.39
N CYS A 227 0.11 29.58 -5.62
CA CYS A 227 0.10 28.16 -5.93
C CYS A 227 1.34 27.86 -6.77
N ALA A 228 2.23 27.03 -6.23
CA ALA A 228 3.32 26.44 -7.01
C ALA A 228 2.88 25.05 -7.44
N PHE A 229 3.06 24.69 -8.71
CA PHE A 229 2.60 23.40 -9.21
C PHE A 229 3.35 22.96 -10.45
N VAL A 230 3.38 21.64 -10.69
CA VAL A 230 3.76 21.09 -11.99
C VAL A 230 2.50 20.95 -12.82
N ASP A 231 2.51 21.48 -14.04
CA ASP A 231 1.39 21.32 -14.97
C ASP A 231 1.32 19.87 -15.47
N TRP A 232 0.14 19.26 -15.43
CA TRP A 232 -0.06 17.85 -15.75
C TRP A 232 0.22 17.53 -17.22
N GLN A 233 0.01 18.47 -18.14
CA GLN A 233 0.12 18.24 -19.58
C GLN A 233 1.54 18.51 -20.08
N THR A 234 2.06 19.70 -19.75
CA THR A 234 3.36 20.20 -20.19
C THR A 234 4.50 19.70 -19.30
N LYS A 235 4.20 19.30 -18.06
CA LYS A 235 5.18 18.92 -17.02
C LYS A 235 6.12 20.07 -16.64
N HIS A 236 5.73 21.31 -16.92
CA HIS A 236 6.47 22.50 -16.53
C HIS A 236 6.14 22.90 -15.09
N LEU A 237 7.14 23.43 -14.38
CA LEU A 237 6.95 23.99 -13.05
C LEU A 237 6.44 25.43 -13.19
N ASN A 238 5.37 25.77 -12.49
CA ASN A 238 4.73 27.06 -12.55
C ASN A 238 4.46 27.61 -11.14
N ILE A 239 4.39 28.93 -11.05
CA ILE A 239 3.83 29.64 -9.91
C ILE A 239 2.73 30.56 -10.44
N ALA A 240 1.58 30.57 -9.77
CA ALA A 240 0.46 31.45 -10.10
C ALA A 240 -0.18 32.00 -8.83
N ARG A 241 -0.95 33.09 -8.96
CA ARG A 241 -1.75 33.66 -7.89
C ARG A 241 -3.17 33.11 -7.92
N LEU A 242 -3.67 32.69 -6.77
CA LEU A 242 -5.05 32.21 -6.57
C LEU A 242 -6.02 33.38 -6.30
N PRO A 243 -7.32 33.22 -6.59
CA PRO A 243 -8.00 31.99 -7.04
C PRO A 243 -8.08 31.80 -8.56
N ASP A 244 -7.70 32.81 -9.34
CA ASP A 244 -7.90 32.86 -10.80
C ASP A 244 -6.70 32.42 -11.63
N PHE A 245 -5.62 31.97 -10.98
CA PHE A 245 -4.34 31.63 -11.61
C PHE A 245 -3.73 32.80 -12.40
N SER A 246 -3.96 34.04 -11.92
CA SER A 246 -3.30 35.24 -12.43
C SER A 246 -1.78 35.19 -12.20
N ASP A 247 -1.03 36.01 -12.94
CA ASP A 247 0.43 36.11 -12.85
C ASP A 247 1.16 34.75 -13.03
N LEU A 248 0.61 33.87 -13.86
CA LEU A 248 1.20 32.55 -14.17
C LEU A 248 2.61 32.72 -14.75
N ARG A 249 3.61 32.21 -14.03
CA ARG A 249 5.01 32.23 -14.44
C ARG A 249 5.57 30.82 -14.47
N GLU A 250 6.08 30.44 -15.63
CA GLU A 250 6.86 29.22 -15.81
C GLU A 250 8.27 29.38 -15.25
N ILE A 251 8.75 28.36 -14.53
CA ILE A 251 10.12 28.24 -14.04
C ILE A 251 10.82 27.16 -14.87
N SER A 252 11.91 27.54 -15.54
CA SER A 252 12.68 26.59 -16.35
C SER A 252 13.39 25.57 -15.47
N THR A 253 13.02 24.30 -15.60
CA THR A 253 13.67 23.19 -14.89
C THR A 253 14.91 22.66 -15.59
N ASN A 254 15.21 23.15 -16.81
CA ASN A 254 16.38 22.75 -17.58
C ASN A 254 17.70 23.10 -16.87
N LEU A 255 17.68 24.14 -16.02
CA LEU A 255 18.82 24.58 -15.21
C LEU A 255 19.22 23.55 -14.14
N PHE A 256 18.31 22.62 -13.79
CA PHE A 256 18.54 21.61 -12.75
C PHE A 256 18.93 20.24 -13.32
N LYS A 257 18.89 20.08 -14.65
CA LYS A 257 19.22 18.82 -15.31
C LYS A 257 20.73 18.58 -15.27
N GLU A 258 21.13 17.52 -14.58
CA GLU A 258 22.48 16.96 -14.65
C GLU A 258 22.50 15.77 -15.63
N PRO A 259 23.65 15.46 -16.26
CA PRO A 259 23.78 14.28 -17.10
C PRO A 259 23.52 13.03 -16.25
N THR A 260 22.48 12.28 -16.60
CA THR A 260 22.11 11.09 -15.84
C THR A 260 23.00 9.91 -16.14
N ARG A 261 23.25 9.09 -15.12
CA ARG A 261 24.15 7.92 -15.22
C ARG A 261 23.60 6.83 -16.16
N THR A 262 22.32 6.88 -16.49
CA THR A 262 21.59 5.78 -17.15
C THR A 262 21.19 6.06 -18.60
N GLY A 263 21.28 7.31 -19.08
CA GLY A 263 21.06 7.65 -20.50
C GLY A 263 19.67 7.33 -21.08
N VAL A 264 18.70 6.98 -20.23
CA VAL A 264 17.32 6.66 -20.64
C VAL A 264 16.37 7.70 -20.04
N ASP A 265 15.86 8.59 -20.89
CA ASP A 265 14.86 9.60 -20.55
C ASP A 265 13.51 8.93 -20.24
N LYS A 266 13.24 8.71 -18.95
CA LYS A 266 11.90 8.46 -18.41
C LYS A 266 11.71 9.34 -17.19
N TRP A 267 11.34 10.60 -17.45
CA TRP A 267 10.92 11.64 -16.49
C TRP A 267 11.80 11.78 -15.22
N GLN A 268 12.78 12.69 -15.30
CA GLN A 268 13.70 13.08 -14.23
C GLN A 268 13.28 14.44 -13.61
N GLY A 269 11.97 14.67 -13.47
CA GLY A 269 11.39 15.97 -13.11
C GLY A 269 11.28 16.23 -11.60
N VAL A 270 10.50 17.26 -11.25
CA VAL A 270 10.13 17.57 -9.87
C VAL A 270 9.39 16.37 -9.26
N VAL A 271 9.85 15.88 -8.11
CA VAL A 271 9.21 14.81 -7.33
C VAL A 271 8.22 15.40 -6.34
N ASP A 272 8.62 16.49 -5.71
CA ASP A 272 7.85 17.20 -4.69
C ASP A 272 8.27 18.68 -4.68
N LEU A 273 7.38 19.54 -4.20
CA LEU A 273 7.60 20.98 -4.07
C LEU A 273 6.82 21.51 -2.86
N ALA A 274 7.35 22.57 -2.25
CA ALA A 274 6.72 23.22 -1.10
C ALA A 274 7.07 24.72 -1.06
N LEU A 275 6.08 25.57 -0.88
CA LEU A 275 6.26 27.01 -0.67
C LEU A 275 6.65 27.26 0.79
N SER A 276 7.55 28.23 1.00
CA SER A 276 7.89 28.64 2.37
C SER A 276 6.71 29.36 3.03
N PRO A 277 6.56 29.33 4.36
CA PRO A 277 5.45 29.98 5.08
C PRO A 277 5.30 31.50 4.83
N ASP A 278 6.39 32.17 4.43
CA ASP A 278 6.37 33.58 4.05
C ASP A 278 6.03 33.81 2.57
N ALA A 279 5.86 32.73 1.79
CA ALA A 279 5.57 32.65 0.36
C ALA A 279 6.64 33.28 -0.55
N LYS A 280 7.89 33.38 -0.06
CA LYS A 280 9.00 33.98 -0.81
C LYS A 280 9.93 32.97 -1.44
N LEU A 281 9.97 31.75 -0.91
CA LEU A 281 10.86 30.70 -1.37
C LEU A 281 10.06 29.48 -1.82
N LEU A 282 10.59 28.75 -2.78
CA LEU A 282 10.06 27.49 -3.26
C LEU A 282 11.14 26.43 -3.10
N ALA A 283 10.90 25.44 -2.25
CA ALA A 283 11.73 24.25 -2.17
C ALA A 283 11.24 23.20 -3.18
N ILE A 284 12.17 22.49 -3.80
CA ILE A 284 11.90 21.52 -4.85
C ILE A 284 12.80 20.30 -4.63
N LEU A 285 12.19 19.12 -4.65
CA LEU A 285 12.93 17.87 -4.83
C LEU A 285 12.99 17.54 -6.32
N PHE A 286 14.16 17.70 -6.93
CA PHE A 286 14.37 17.40 -8.34
C PHE A 286 15.02 16.03 -8.50
N ARG A 287 14.39 15.12 -9.27
CA ARG A 287 14.90 13.76 -9.46
C ARG A 287 16.13 13.77 -10.36
N THR A 288 17.18 13.07 -9.94
CA THR A 288 18.40 12.87 -10.72
C THR A 288 18.59 11.44 -11.20
N ASP A 289 18.16 10.44 -10.41
CA ASP A 289 18.21 9.02 -10.80
C ASP A 289 17.23 8.17 -9.96
N GLY A 290 17.27 6.85 -10.13
CA GLY A 290 16.66 5.88 -9.22
C GLY A 290 17.70 5.27 -8.25
N ALA A 291 17.32 5.11 -6.98
CA ALA A 291 18.13 4.43 -5.99
C ALA A 291 17.86 2.91 -6.04
N VAL A 292 18.91 2.09 -6.07
CA VAL A 292 18.79 0.63 -6.10
C VAL A 292 19.82 -0.03 -5.19
N ALA A 293 19.52 -1.24 -4.73
CA ALA A 293 20.49 -2.06 -4.00
C ALA A 293 20.48 -3.52 -4.45
N TYR A 294 21.64 -4.17 -4.31
CA TYR A 294 21.78 -5.59 -4.61
C TYR A 294 20.99 -6.45 -3.61
N ARG A 295 20.22 -7.41 -4.16
CA ARG A 295 19.55 -8.46 -3.39
C ARG A 295 20.22 -9.82 -3.64
N ASN A 296 20.19 -10.30 -4.88
CA ASN A 296 20.82 -11.55 -5.29
C ASN A 296 21.12 -11.55 -6.81
N LYS A 297 21.50 -12.71 -7.37
CA LYS A 297 21.89 -12.81 -8.79
C LYS A 297 20.74 -12.59 -9.79
N THR A 298 19.48 -12.72 -9.36
CA THR A 298 18.29 -12.66 -10.22
C THR A 298 17.32 -11.53 -9.86
N SER A 299 17.62 -10.75 -8.82
CA SER A 299 16.74 -9.67 -8.35
C SER A 299 17.50 -8.56 -7.61
N TYR A 300 16.85 -7.41 -7.50
CA TYR A 300 17.37 -6.23 -6.82
C TYR A 300 16.28 -5.53 -6.00
N PHE A 301 16.70 -4.64 -5.09
CA PHE A 301 15.81 -3.74 -4.37
C PHE A 301 15.71 -2.41 -5.12
N HIS A 302 14.50 -1.94 -5.37
CA HIS A 302 14.21 -0.60 -5.86
C HIS A 302 13.89 0.30 -4.67
N LEU A 303 14.79 1.23 -4.35
CA LEU A 303 14.74 2.04 -3.13
C LEU A 303 14.03 3.38 -3.32
N GLY A 304 13.63 3.73 -4.55
CA GLY A 304 12.95 4.98 -4.87
C GLY A 304 13.81 5.93 -5.70
N SER A 305 13.69 7.22 -5.45
CA SER A 305 14.34 8.28 -6.23
C SER A 305 15.61 8.80 -5.55
N ILE A 306 16.58 9.23 -6.35
CA ILE A 306 17.69 10.07 -5.90
C ILE A 306 17.35 11.51 -6.27
N CYS A 307 17.17 12.36 -5.28
CA CYS A 307 16.74 13.74 -5.47
C CYS A 307 17.79 14.75 -4.98
N ARG A 308 17.81 15.91 -5.63
CA ARG A 308 18.45 17.13 -5.14
C ARG A 308 17.38 18.02 -4.53
N LEU A 309 17.65 18.55 -3.34
CA LEU A 309 16.87 19.63 -2.77
C LEU A 309 17.43 20.96 -3.26
N ILE A 310 16.60 21.71 -3.99
CA ILE A 310 16.91 23.02 -4.57
C ILE A 310 15.89 24.02 -3.99
N VAL A 311 16.37 25.20 -3.62
CA VAL A 311 15.52 26.30 -3.13
C VAL A 311 15.63 27.48 -4.08
N LEU A 312 14.48 27.94 -4.54
CA LEU A 312 14.34 29.05 -5.46
C LEU A 312 13.74 30.27 -4.77
N ASP A 313 14.11 31.44 -5.24
CA ASP A 313 13.38 32.67 -4.96
C ASP A 313 12.11 32.72 -5.83
N VAL A 314 10.96 33.00 -5.20
CA VAL A 314 9.65 33.01 -5.86
C VAL A 314 9.48 34.21 -6.76
N GLU A 315 10.17 35.33 -6.57
CA GLU A 315 10.00 36.52 -7.43
C GLU A 315 10.82 36.43 -8.73
N SER A 316 12.05 35.92 -8.66
CA SER A 316 12.97 35.81 -9.79
C SER A 316 12.98 34.44 -10.43
N GLY A 317 12.57 33.39 -9.72
CA GLY A 317 12.73 32.00 -10.15
C GLY A 317 14.18 31.49 -10.08
N ALA A 318 15.11 32.27 -9.52
CA ALA A 318 16.52 31.91 -9.44
C ALA A 318 16.80 30.93 -8.29
N GLU A 319 17.76 30.02 -8.49
CA GLU A 319 18.28 29.16 -7.42
C GLU A 319 19.08 30.00 -6.42
N ILE A 320 18.67 29.96 -5.16
CA ILE A 320 19.34 30.66 -4.06
C ILE A 320 20.16 29.73 -3.17
N ALA A 321 19.77 28.45 -3.09
CA ALA A 321 20.43 27.46 -2.26
C ALA A 321 20.18 26.04 -2.77
N ARG A 322 21.11 25.15 -2.43
CA ARG A 322 21.05 23.72 -2.73
C ARG A 322 21.58 22.92 -1.56
N ALA A 323 20.86 21.88 -1.16
CA ALA A 323 21.32 21.03 -0.08
C ALA A 323 22.54 20.19 -0.54
N PRO A 324 23.60 20.09 0.27
CA PRO A 324 24.75 19.24 -0.05
C PRO A 324 24.40 17.74 0.03
N ARG A 325 23.43 17.37 0.89
CA ARG A 325 22.95 16.00 1.08
C ARG A 325 21.95 15.61 0.00
N ARG A 326 21.96 14.35 -0.45
CA ARG A 326 20.94 13.81 -1.38
C ARG A 326 19.66 13.43 -0.63
N ALA A 327 18.52 13.59 -1.28
CA ALA A 327 17.20 13.26 -0.74
C ALA A 327 16.64 11.98 -1.39
N SER A 328 15.79 11.26 -0.68
CA SER A 328 15.02 10.12 -1.20
C SER A 328 13.55 10.46 -1.46
N GLY A 329 13.02 11.51 -0.84
CA GLY A 329 11.61 11.92 -0.96
C GLY A 329 11.22 12.91 0.14
N ASP A 330 9.94 13.25 0.14
CA ASP A 330 9.23 14.15 1.08
C ASP A 330 9.83 15.55 1.27
N LEU A 331 8.96 16.55 1.36
CA LEU A 331 9.38 17.92 1.54
C LEU A 331 8.46 18.65 2.52
N GLY A 332 9.03 19.52 3.36
CA GLY A 332 8.27 20.43 4.20
C GLY A 332 9.13 21.56 4.71
N TRP A 333 8.52 22.63 5.21
CA TRP A 333 9.24 23.77 5.77
C TRP A 333 9.17 23.78 7.30
N LEU A 334 10.20 24.33 7.93
CA LEU A 334 10.07 24.84 9.29
C LEU A 334 9.32 26.18 9.27
N PRO A 335 8.62 26.54 10.37
CA PRO A 335 7.76 27.72 10.41
C PRO A 335 8.51 29.06 10.26
N ASP A 336 9.84 29.06 10.30
CA ASP A 336 10.68 30.26 10.20
C ASP A 336 11.06 30.63 8.75
N SER A 337 10.65 29.85 7.75
CA SER A 337 11.07 29.97 6.34
C SER A 337 12.59 29.88 6.10
N ARG A 338 13.38 29.43 7.08
CA ARG A 338 14.86 29.38 6.99
C ARG A 338 15.40 27.98 6.89
N SER A 339 14.56 26.98 7.09
CA SER A 339 14.98 25.59 7.03
C SER A 339 13.95 24.74 6.30
N VAL A 340 14.46 23.82 5.49
CA VAL A 340 13.65 22.86 4.72
C VAL A 340 13.90 21.46 5.27
N LEU A 341 12.82 20.73 5.54
CA LEU A 341 12.84 19.33 5.91
C LEU A 341 12.72 18.44 4.68
N PHE A 342 13.49 17.36 4.65
CA PHE A 342 13.44 16.36 3.59
C PHE A 342 13.91 15.00 4.08
N THR A 343 13.41 13.92 3.46
CA THR A 343 13.81 12.55 3.80
C THR A 343 15.09 12.17 3.05
N SER A 344 16.03 11.54 3.74
CA SER A 344 17.26 10.98 3.16
C SER A 344 17.59 9.64 3.82
N PHE A 345 18.28 8.74 3.11
CA PHE A 345 18.86 7.55 3.73
C PHE A 345 19.87 7.95 4.79
N GLU A 346 19.92 7.25 5.92
CA GLU A 346 20.95 7.50 6.93
C GLU A 346 22.36 7.25 6.37
N ASP A 347 22.51 6.18 5.58
CA ASP A 347 23.71 5.86 4.80
C ASP A 347 23.59 6.38 3.35
N GLU A 348 24.27 7.48 3.04
CA GLU A 348 24.27 8.07 1.69
C GLU A 348 24.99 7.21 0.64
N SER A 349 25.79 6.22 1.05
CA SER A 349 26.48 5.34 0.08
C SER A 349 25.48 4.50 -0.73
N LEU A 350 24.24 4.33 -0.23
CA LEU A 350 23.14 3.69 -0.96
C LEU A 350 22.80 4.42 -2.26
N TYR A 351 23.02 5.73 -2.33
CA TYR A 351 22.81 6.52 -3.55
C TYR A 351 23.92 6.32 -4.60
N ASP A 352 25.04 5.72 -4.23
CA ASP A 352 26.19 5.57 -5.11
C ASP A 352 26.17 4.26 -5.91
N VAL A 353 25.27 3.34 -5.58
CA VAL A 353 25.10 2.05 -6.28
C VAL A 353 24.50 2.29 -7.68
N PRO A 354 25.24 2.05 -8.77
CA PRO A 354 24.71 2.26 -10.11
C PRO A 354 23.76 1.12 -10.49
N ARG A 355 22.76 1.41 -11.34
CA ARG A 355 21.81 0.39 -11.84
C ARG A 355 22.49 -0.77 -12.56
N SER A 356 23.64 -0.54 -13.18
CA SER A 356 24.46 -1.57 -13.84
C SER A 356 25.14 -2.54 -12.86
N ALA A 357 25.30 -2.17 -11.59
CA ALA A 357 25.88 -3.05 -10.57
C ALA A 357 24.89 -4.09 -10.02
N VAL A 358 23.58 -3.86 -10.19
CA VAL A 358 22.55 -4.82 -9.76
C VAL A 358 22.12 -5.72 -10.92
N ARG A 359 21.87 -7.01 -10.65
CA ARG A 359 21.58 -8.03 -11.66
C ARG A 359 20.13 -8.53 -11.56
N GLY A 360 19.58 -8.94 -12.70
CA GLY A 360 18.22 -9.45 -12.81
C GLY A 360 17.17 -8.39 -13.10
N ASP A 361 15.99 -8.87 -13.51
CA ASP A 361 14.88 -8.03 -13.99
C ASP A 361 13.78 -7.86 -12.94
N ILE A 362 13.84 -8.62 -11.85
CA ILE A 362 12.83 -8.59 -10.78
C ILE A 362 13.22 -7.54 -9.72
N SER A 363 12.39 -6.51 -9.57
CA SER A 363 12.50 -5.51 -8.51
C SER A 363 11.65 -5.86 -7.29
N TYR A 364 12.19 -5.58 -6.11
CA TYR A 364 11.47 -5.65 -4.84
C TYR A 364 11.49 -4.27 -4.16
N GLY A 365 10.40 -3.92 -3.47
CA GLY A 365 10.36 -2.73 -2.61
C GLY A 365 11.23 -2.87 -1.36
N THR A 366 11.38 -1.77 -0.62
CA THR A 366 12.16 -1.70 0.62
C THR A 366 11.65 -2.65 1.70
N ASP A 367 10.33 -2.90 1.76
CA ASP A 367 9.69 -3.74 2.78
C ASP A 367 10.09 -5.22 2.74
N TYR A 368 10.71 -5.65 1.63
CA TYR A 368 11.25 -7.00 1.48
C TYR A 368 12.66 -7.17 2.05
N ALA A 369 13.28 -6.08 2.53
CA ALA A 369 14.57 -6.11 3.19
C ALA A 369 14.42 -6.52 4.66
N ARG A 370 15.42 -7.22 5.19
CA ARG A 370 15.51 -7.50 6.63
C ARG A 370 16.36 -6.42 7.32
N ASP A 371 16.15 -6.26 8.63
CA ASP A 371 17.06 -5.60 9.57
C ASP A 371 17.34 -4.11 9.27
N ASP A 372 16.31 -3.33 8.94
CA ASP A 372 16.37 -1.86 8.74
C ASP A 372 17.48 -1.38 7.79
N ARG A 373 17.90 -2.24 6.85
CA ARG A 373 19.02 -2.00 5.92
C ARG A 373 18.91 -0.68 5.14
N PHE A 374 17.69 -0.19 4.94
CA PHE A 374 17.40 1.01 4.17
C PHE A 374 16.79 2.12 5.03
N ALA A 375 17.23 2.23 6.29
CA ALA A 375 16.78 3.25 7.22
C ALA A 375 16.88 4.66 6.62
N THR A 376 15.78 5.40 6.75
CA THR A 376 15.65 6.79 6.36
C THR A 376 15.41 7.67 7.59
N ARG A 377 15.72 8.95 7.45
CA ARG A 377 15.45 9.95 8.47
C ARG A 377 15.11 11.29 7.80
N LEU A 378 14.34 12.13 8.48
CA LEU A 378 14.18 13.53 8.12
C LEU A 378 15.40 14.34 8.54
N TYR A 379 15.88 15.15 7.60
CA TYR A 379 16.97 16.10 7.80
C TYR A 379 16.47 17.52 7.59
N ALA A 380 17.00 18.46 8.36
CA ALA A 380 16.80 19.88 8.18
C ALA A 380 17.98 20.49 7.41
N PHE A 381 17.71 21.16 6.30
CA PHE A 381 18.65 22.00 5.56
C PHE A 381 18.46 23.46 5.96
N HIS A 382 19.44 24.03 6.66
CA HIS A 382 19.41 25.42 7.12
C HIS A 382 20.01 26.36 6.08
N LEU A 383 19.17 27.24 5.51
CA LEU A 383 19.56 28.11 4.38
C LEU A 383 20.66 29.09 4.76
N ASP A 384 20.60 29.66 5.97
CA ASP A 384 21.56 30.67 6.45
C ASP A 384 23.00 30.13 6.55
N THR A 385 23.18 28.84 6.78
CA THR A 385 24.50 28.22 7.03
C THR A 385 24.92 27.19 5.99
N GLY A 386 23.99 26.75 5.15
CA GLY A 386 24.19 25.62 4.23
C GLY A 386 24.32 24.26 4.92
N LYS A 387 24.13 24.17 6.25
CA LYS A 387 24.29 22.93 7.02
C LYS A 387 23.04 22.05 6.91
N VAL A 388 23.28 20.74 6.91
CA VAL A 388 22.24 19.72 7.00
C VAL A 388 22.42 18.95 8.30
N ALA A 389 21.36 18.83 9.10
CA ALA A 389 21.37 18.12 10.37
C ALA A 389 20.19 17.13 10.48
N PRO A 390 20.35 16.00 11.19
CA PRO A 390 19.22 15.13 11.51
C PRO A 390 18.15 15.90 12.28
N PHE A 391 16.87 15.70 11.94
CA PHE A 391 15.73 16.32 12.61
C PHE A 391 14.92 15.29 13.39
N ALA A 392 14.29 14.33 12.70
CA ALA A 392 13.44 13.32 13.33
C ALA A 392 13.42 12.00 12.53
N HIS A 393 13.11 10.89 13.20
CA HIS A 393 12.71 9.66 12.51
C HIS A 393 11.29 9.78 11.97
N GLY A 394 10.99 9.04 10.90
CA GLY A 394 9.74 9.12 10.16
C GLY A 394 9.91 9.82 8.81
N HIS A 395 8.79 10.15 8.18
CA HIS A 395 8.74 10.73 6.84
C HIS A 395 7.53 11.69 6.68
N SER A 396 7.40 12.27 5.49
CA SER A 396 6.29 13.14 5.07
C SER A 396 5.92 14.24 6.08
N PRO A 397 6.82 15.23 6.29
CA PRO A 397 6.59 16.28 7.26
C PRO A 397 5.43 17.19 6.81
N ALA A 398 4.53 17.54 7.74
CA ALA A 398 3.47 18.53 7.52
C ALA A 398 3.60 19.67 8.53
N LEU A 399 3.38 20.91 8.09
CA LEU A 399 3.55 22.10 8.92
C LEU A 399 2.20 22.61 9.44
N ALA A 400 2.08 22.78 10.76
CA ALA A 400 1.06 23.63 11.38
C ALA A 400 1.68 24.99 11.68
N ALA A 401 1.59 25.93 10.72
CA ALA A 401 2.39 27.15 10.71
C ALA A 401 2.16 28.05 11.94
N ASN A 402 0.91 28.28 12.33
CA ASN A 402 0.56 29.15 13.47
C ASN A 402 0.88 28.48 14.81
N ALA A 403 0.70 27.16 14.92
CA ALA A 403 1.12 26.40 16.08
C ALA A 403 2.65 26.27 16.20
N ARG A 404 3.38 26.59 15.12
CA ARG A 404 4.82 26.38 14.98
C ARG A 404 5.22 24.93 15.27
N GLN A 405 4.43 23.99 14.77
CA GLN A 405 4.66 22.56 14.95
C GLN A 405 4.84 21.85 13.62
N VAL A 406 5.71 20.85 13.60
CA VAL A 406 5.88 19.93 12.48
C VAL A 406 5.35 18.57 12.88
N LEU A 407 4.49 18.01 12.04
CA LEU A 407 3.97 16.67 12.18
C LEU A 407 4.79 15.73 11.31
N VAL A 408 5.16 14.58 11.86
CA VAL A 408 5.97 13.57 11.17
C VAL A 408 5.29 12.22 11.31
N HIS A 409 5.13 11.53 10.19
CA HIS A 409 4.53 10.20 10.13
C HIS A 409 5.58 9.11 10.38
N ASP A 410 5.29 8.18 11.29
CA ASP A 410 6.20 7.13 11.73
C ASP A 410 5.41 5.84 12.00
N GLY A 411 5.17 5.02 10.95
CA GLY A 411 4.31 3.85 11.03
C GLY A 411 2.85 4.22 11.28
N ASP A 412 2.15 3.57 12.22
CA ASP A 412 0.78 3.93 12.60
C ASP A 412 0.69 5.15 13.57
N THR A 413 1.78 5.92 13.70
CA THR A 413 1.89 7.02 14.66
C THR A 413 2.18 8.34 13.95
N LEU A 414 1.51 9.39 14.39
CA LEU A 414 1.81 10.78 14.07
C LEU A 414 2.54 11.45 15.25
N ARG A 415 3.72 12.01 15.01
CA ARG A 415 4.57 12.63 16.02
C ARG A 415 4.66 14.13 15.77
N PHE A 416 4.59 14.92 16.83
CA PHE A 416 4.57 16.39 16.77
C PHE A 416 5.89 16.93 17.31
N PHE A 417 6.53 17.81 16.56
CA PHE A 417 7.82 18.40 16.89
C PHE A 417 7.72 19.92 16.95
N ASP A 418 8.46 20.53 17.88
CA ASP A 418 8.74 21.95 17.82
C ASP A 418 9.81 22.25 16.74
N PRO A 419 10.05 23.53 16.39
CA PRO A 419 11.03 23.90 15.36
C PRO A 419 12.46 23.49 15.69
N GLU A 420 12.77 23.28 16.98
CA GLU A 420 14.06 22.82 17.47
C GLU A 420 14.24 21.28 17.35
N GLY A 421 13.20 20.56 16.88
CA GLY A 421 13.24 19.12 16.67
C GLY A 421 12.96 18.29 17.93
N ARG A 422 12.41 18.89 18.98
CA ARG A 422 11.97 18.18 20.17
C ARG A 422 10.52 17.73 20.00
N GLU A 423 10.28 16.45 20.28
CA GLU A 423 8.93 15.89 20.30
C GLU A 423 8.10 16.51 21.43
N THR A 424 6.91 17.00 21.07
CA THR A 424 5.96 17.67 21.97
C THR A 424 4.72 16.82 22.23
N ALA A 425 4.32 15.99 21.27
CA ALA A 425 3.20 15.07 21.40
C ALA A 425 3.34 13.87 20.44
N ARG A 426 2.57 12.82 20.72
CA ARG A 426 2.45 11.62 19.91
C ARG A 426 0.98 11.20 19.85
N LEU A 427 0.54 10.79 18.68
CA LEU A 427 -0.82 10.31 18.44
C LEU A 427 -0.78 9.03 17.62
N ASP A 428 -1.39 7.97 18.15
CA ASP A 428 -1.52 6.71 17.40
C ASP A 428 -2.82 6.74 16.58
N LEU A 429 -2.67 6.61 15.26
CA LEU A 429 -3.75 6.62 14.28
C LEU A 429 -3.60 5.37 13.39
N PRO A 430 -4.08 4.21 13.83
CA PRO A 430 -3.98 2.99 13.03
C PRO A 430 -4.84 3.10 11.76
N GLY A 431 -4.31 2.57 10.65
CA GLY A 431 -5.03 2.52 9.38
C GLY A 431 -5.00 3.83 8.59
N LEU A 432 -3.95 4.64 8.76
CA LEU A 432 -3.67 5.75 7.87
C LEU A 432 -3.34 5.24 6.47
N TRP A 433 -3.98 5.82 5.46
CA TRP A 433 -3.64 5.59 4.06
C TRP A 433 -2.46 6.45 3.62
N ASN A 434 -2.48 7.72 4.01
CA ASN A 434 -1.49 8.73 3.69
C ASN A 434 -1.15 9.56 4.94
N SER A 435 -0.05 10.29 4.86
CA SER A 435 0.39 11.19 5.93
C SER A 435 -0.63 12.31 6.16
N PRO A 436 -1.17 12.47 7.38
CA PRO A 436 -2.12 13.53 7.70
C PRO A 436 -1.51 14.92 7.54
N ILE A 437 -2.36 15.89 7.23
CA ILE A 437 -2.01 17.31 7.32
C ILE A 437 -2.75 17.96 8.50
N ALA A 438 -2.24 19.07 8.99
CA ALA A 438 -2.81 19.79 10.13
C ALA A 438 -3.41 21.12 9.69
N SER A 439 -4.43 21.59 10.40
CA SER A 439 -4.83 23.00 10.32
C SER A 439 -3.66 23.90 10.74
N PRO A 440 -3.61 25.17 10.28
CA PRO A 440 -2.50 26.07 10.63
C PRO A 440 -2.24 26.19 12.14
N ASP A 441 -3.29 26.09 12.96
CA ASP A 441 -3.25 26.15 14.43
C ASP A 441 -3.10 24.79 15.13
N ALA A 442 -2.94 23.69 14.39
CA ALA A 442 -2.85 22.32 14.87
C ALA A 442 -4.05 21.83 15.71
N THR A 443 -5.20 22.52 15.67
CA THR A 443 -6.40 22.11 16.42
C THR A 443 -7.13 20.95 15.75
N LEU A 444 -6.99 20.83 14.43
CA LEU A 444 -7.56 19.80 13.59
C LEU A 444 -6.50 19.13 12.74
N LEU A 445 -6.75 17.86 12.42
CA LEU A 445 -6.02 17.09 11.43
C LEU A 445 -6.98 16.64 10.35
N LEU A 446 -6.51 16.65 9.11
CA LEU A 446 -7.12 15.92 8.02
C LEU A 446 -6.29 14.66 7.78
N ALA A 447 -6.90 13.50 8.03
CA ALA A 447 -6.31 12.20 7.79
C ALA A 447 -7.11 11.45 6.74
N GLU A 448 -6.43 10.72 5.85
CA GLU A 448 -7.08 9.76 4.98
C GLU A 448 -7.05 8.38 5.63
N ILE A 449 -8.22 7.87 6.00
CA ILE A 449 -8.33 6.56 6.67
C ILE A 449 -8.63 5.47 5.65
N LEU A 450 -7.85 4.39 5.69
CA LEU A 450 -8.04 3.21 4.86
C LEU A 450 -9.46 2.67 4.94
N ARG A 451 -10.03 2.37 3.77
CA ARG A 451 -11.30 1.66 3.66
C ARG A 451 -11.09 0.19 4.00
N ASN A 452 -12.12 -0.46 4.55
CA ASN A 452 -12.10 -1.90 4.77
C ASN A 452 -12.23 -2.67 3.45
N GLU A 453 -12.88 -2.06 2.45
CA GLU A 453 -13.05 -2.68 1.14
C GLU A 453 -11.69 -2.90 0.44
N PRO A 454 -11.33 -4.15 0.10
CA PRO A 454 -10.09 -4.44 -0.59
C PRO A 454 -10.10 -3.86 -2.00
N PHE A 455 -8.92 -3.51 -2.52
CA PHE A 455 -8.74 -2.96 -3.87
C PHE A 455 -9.36 -1.57 -4.12
N SER A 456 -9.99 -0.97 -3.12
CA SER A 456 -10.32 0.45 -3.19
C SER A 456 -9.03 1.27 -3.13
N SER A 457 -8.84 2.15 -4.12
CA SER A 457 -7.75 3.12 -4.12
C SER A 457 -8.13 4.32 -3.26
N GLY A 458 -7.25 4.71 -2.33
CA GLY A 458 -7.45 5.91 -1.52
C GLY A 458 -8.13 5.68 -0.18
N GLY A 459 -8.03 6.68 0.70
CA GLY A 459 -8.72 6.69 1.98
C GLY A 459 -10.05 7.46 1.94
N VAL A 460 -10.74 7.47 3.08
CA VAL A 460 -11.80 8.43 3.38
C VAL A 460 -11.15 9.64 4.05
N PRO A 461 -11.29 10.86 3.52
CA PRO A 461 -10.81 12.06 4.19
C PRO A 461 -11.65 12.33 5.45
N VAL A 462 -10.98 12.38 6.59
CA VAL A 462 -11.61 12.53 7.92
C VAL A 462 -10.93 13.65 8.68
N LEU A 463 -11.72 14.62 9.12
CA LEU A 463 -11.31 15.60 10.12
C LEU A 463 -11.38 14.96 11.51
N LEU A 464 -10.36 15.23 12.33
CA LEU A 464 -10.31 14.83 13.73
C LEU A 464 -9.51 15.86 14.54
N SER A 465 -9.76 15.93 15.86
CA SER A 465 -8.91 16.72 16.75
C SER A 465 -7.79 15.84 17.32
N PRO A 466 -6.53 16.30 17.35
CA PRO A 466 -5.45 15.57 18.04
C PRO A 466 -5.76 15.29 19.52
N SER A 467 -6.53 16.17 20.17
CA SER A 467 -6.91 16.03 21.58
C SER A 467 -8.03 15.00 21.83
N ALA A 468 -8.78 14.66 20.79
CA ALA A 468 -9.90 13.73 20.83
C ALA A 468 -10.02 12.96 19.49
N PRO A 469 -9.05 12.08 19.17
CA PRO A 469 -8.90 11.47 17.85
C PRO A 469 -10.01 10.47 17.46
N ASP A 470 -10.79 10.03 18.44
CA ASP A 470 -11.97 9.18 18.23
C ASP A 470 -13.17 9.97 17.71
N ILE A 471 -13.19 11.29 17.95
CA ILE A 471 -14.21 12.19 17.41
C ILE A 471 -13.79 12.56 15.99
N ARG A 472 -14.59 12.12 15.02
CA ARG A 472 -14.25 12.15 13.59
C ARG A 472 -15.38 12.72 12.77
N HIS A 473 -15.05 13.46 11.73
CA HIS A 473 -16.01 13.97 10.76
C HIS A 473 -15.51 13.67 9.35
N ALA A 474 -16.21 12.78 8.63
CA ALA A 474 -15.88 12.43 7.27
C ALA A 474 -16.24 13.58 6.33
N LEU A 475 -15.27 14.03 5.53
CA LEU A 475 -15.52 15.04 4.52
C LEU A 475 -16.20 14.43 3.28
N PRO A 476 -17.11 15.16 2.64
CA PRO A 476 -17.69 14.72 1.37
C PRO A 476 -16.64 14.72 0.26
N GLY A 477 -16.81 13.82 -0.70
CA GLY A 477 -15.96 13.72 -1.89
C GLY A 477 -15.10 12.45 -1.94
N SER A 478 -14.37 12.30 -3.04
CA SER A 478 -13.44 11.20 -3.27
C SER A 478 -12.01 11.56 -2.86
N PHE A 479 -11.19 10.51 -2.75
CA PHE A 479 -9.73 10.55 -2.63
C PHE A 479 -9.09 11.70 -3.41
N SER A 480 -8.15 12.38 -2.76
CA SER A 480 -7.23 13.31 -3.41
C SER A 480 -5.81 12.84 -3.21
N CYS A 481 -4.99 12.93 -4.25
CA CYS A 481 -3.59 12.49 -4.15
C CYS A 481 -2.77 13.30 -3.14
N ARG A 482 -3.17 14.54 -2.88
CA ARG A 482 -2.54 15.47 -1.93
C ARG A 482 -3.61 16.42 -1.40
N TYR A 483 -3.42 16.85 -0.17
CA TYR A 483 -4.14 17.94 0.46
C TYR A 483 -3.14 18.97 0.97
N ASP A 484 -3.58 20.21 1.10
CA ASP A 484 -2.80 21.28 1.72
C ASP A 484 -3.71 22.20 2.52
N TRP A 485 -3.24 22.71 3.66
CA TRP A 485 -4.06 23.47 4.60
C TRP A 485 -3.30 24.70 5.12
N THR A 486 -3.52 25.82 4.43
CA THR A 486 -2.83 27.09 4.65
C THR A 486 -3.75 28.11 5.33
N PHE A 487 -3.18 29.20 5.84
CA PHE A 487 -3.92 30.39 6.28
C PHE A 487 -4.35 31.27 5.10
#